data_AF-A0A3L6SVI7-F1
#
_entry.id   AF-A0A3L6SVI7-F1
#
_cell.length_a   1.000
_cell.length_b   1.000
_cell.length_c   1.000
_cell.angle_alpha   90.00
_cell.angle_beta   90.00
_cell.angle_gamma   90.00
#
_symmetry.space_group_name_H-M   'P 1'
#
loop_
_entity.id
_entity.type
_entity.pdbx_description
1 polymer ?
#
loop_
_entity_poly.entity_id
_entity_poly.type
_entity_poly.pdbx_seq_one_letter_code
_entity_poly.pdbx_strand_id
1 'polypeptide(L)'
;MKLPVFNWSFHLIEFIPVERKWEIDEPIIRRRLSEFKNPRDPLWLAVFPEGTDYTEKKCIRSQEYAVEHGLPILKNVLLPKTKGFNCCLQELRSSIDAVYDITIAYKHRLPTFLDNVYGTDPSEVHIHINSIHVSDIPTSEDEVAAWLIERFRLKDELLSNFSKLGHFPNEGTEGDLSTLKCLVNFTAVVTGTGILTYLTLFSSVWFKVFVVSSCVFLTVTTCYSIHLPQLIGSPEVSTRAKVA
;
A
#
# COMPACT_ATOMS: atom_id res chain seq x y z
N MET A 1 -3.13 17.87 -0.78
CA MET A 1 -3.92 18.13 0.45
C MET A 1 -3.07 18.95 1.40
N LYS A 2 -3.51 20.13 1.89
CA LYS A 2 -2.71 20.98 2.80
C LYS A 2 -3.21 20.86 4.24
N LEU A 3 -3.00 19.71 4.87
CA LEU A 3 -3.30 19.48 6.27
C LEU A 3 -1.97 19.37 7.05
N PRO A 4 -1.69 20.23 8.06
CA PRO A 4 -0.36 20.38 8.64
C PRO A 4 0.28 19.06 9.12
N VAL A 5 -0.49 18.21 9.80
CA VAL A 5 0.00 16.93 10.35
C VAL A 5 0.05 15.84 9.29
N PHE A 6 -1.01 15.71 8.49
CA PHE A 6 -1.06 14.70 7.42
C PHE A 6 0.02 14.92 6.37
N ASN A 7 0.39 16.18 6.10
CA ASN A 7 1.44 16.51 5.15
C ASN A 7 2.82 16.00 5.61
N TRP A 8 3.10 16.03 6.92
CA TRP A 8 4.31 15.41 7.46
C TRP A 8 4.28 13.90 7.29
N SER A 9 3.14 13.24 7.59
CA SER A 9 3.01 11.81 7.39
C SER A 9 3.20 11.42 5.93
N PHE A 10 2.57 12.14 4.99
CA PHE A 10 2.72 11.92 3.56
C PHE A 10 4.15 12.16 3.07
N HIS A 11 4.85 13.15 3.63
CA HIS A 11 6.27 13.37 3.34
C HIS A 11 7.14 12.23 3.85
N LEU A 12 6.88 11.73 5.06
CA LEU A 12 7.63 10.62 5.66
C LEU A 12 7.44 9.28 4.93
N ILE A 13 6.26 9.02 4.38
CA ILE A 13 5.99 7.82 3.57
C ILE A 13 6.21 8.05 2.07
N GLU A 14 6.80 9.20 1.69
CA GLU A 14 7.10 9.59 0.30
C GLU A 14 5.89 9.45 -0.65
N PHE A 15 4.71 9.81 -0.15
CA PHE A 15 3.45 9.69 -0.87
C PHE A 15 3.43 10.59 -2.13
N ILE A 16 3.07 10.01 -3.27
CA ILE A 16 2.93 10.75 -4.53
C ILE A 16 1.48 11.28 -4.65
N PRO A 17 1.24 12.60 -4.56
CA PRO A 17 -0.10 13.14 -4.70
C PRO A 17 -0.59 13.04 -6.15
N VAL A 18 -1.89 12.75 -6.31
CA VAL A 18 -2.56 12.58 -7.61
C VAL A 18 -3.82 13.45 -7.65
N GLU A 19 -3.95 14.31 -8.66
CA GLU A 19 -5.11 15.18 -8.89
C GLU A 19 -6.22 14.52 -9.72
N ARG A 20 -5.99 13.28 -10.20
CA ARG A 20 -6.86 12.51 -11.09
C ARG A 20 -7.00 13.15 -12.47
N LYS A 21 -5.94 13.81 -12.92
CA LYS A 21 -5.80 14.43 -14.25
C LYS A 21 -4.45 13.99 -14.81
N TRP A 22 -4.50 13.09 -15.78
CA TRP A 22 -3.31 12.39 -16.27
C TRP A 22 -2.21 13.35 -16.75
N GLU A 23 -2.61 14.43 -17.42
CA GLU A 23 -1.71 15.43 -18.01
C GLU A 23 -0.90 16.18 -16.95
N ILE A 24 -1.43 16.29 -15.72
CA ILE A 24 -0.77 16.91 -14.57
C ILE A 24 0.00 15.86 -13.78
N ASP A 25 -0.61 14.70 -13.56
CA ASP A 25 -0.10 13.65 -12.68
C ASP A 25 1.10 12.90 -13.28
N GLU A 26 1.11 12.64 -14.60
CA GLU A 26 2.17 11.90 -15.27
C GLU A 26 3.59 12.44 -15.02
N PRO A 27 3.90 13.73 -15.29
CA PRO A 27 5.24 14.24 -15.08
C PRO A 27 5.65 14.23 -13.61
N ILE A 28 4.69 14.38 -12.68
CA ILE A 28 4.95 14.33 -11.23
C ILE A 28 5.31 12.90 -10.83
N ILE A 29 4.50 11.92 -11.25
CA ILE A 29 4.73 10.49 -10.97
C ILE A 29 6.08 10.06 -11.54
N ARG A 30 6.35 10.32 -12.84
CA ARG A 30 7.62 9.92 -13.47
C ARG A 30 8.84 10.52 -12.77
N ARG A 31 8.78 11.81 -12.43
CA ARG A 31 9.85 12.48 -11.69
C ARG A 31 10.10 11.84 -10.33
N ARG A 32 9.04 11.51 -9.58
CA ARG A 32 9.19 10.88 -8.26
C ARG A 32 9.72 9.46 -8.37
N LEU A 33 9.17 8.66 -9.27
CA LEU A 33 9.61 7.29 -9.45
C LEU A 33 11.06 7.19 -9.97
N SER A 34 11.56 8.19 -10.70
CA SER A 34 12.96 8.23 -11.11
C SER A 34 13.94 8.47 -9.96
N GLU A 35 13.48 9.08 -8.86
CA GLU A 35 14.26 9.23 -7.61
C GLU A 35 14.42 7.89 -6.88
N PHE A 36 13.54 6.90 -7.14
CA PHE A 36 13.50 5.59 -6.45
C PHE A 36 14.18 4.43 -7.20
N LYS A 37 15.05 4.71 -8.18
CA LYS A 37 15.73 3.67 -8.99
C LYS A 37 17.05 3.16 -8.39
N ASN A 38 17.40 3.59 -7.18
CA ASN A 38 18.66 3.18 -6.55
C ASN A 38 18.54 1.74 -6.03
N PRO A 39 19.29 0.76 -6.55
CA PRO A 39 19.18 -0.64 -6.12
C PRO A 39 19.65 -0.89 -4.67
N ARG A 40 20.33 0.07 -4.05
CA ARG A 40 20.70 0.01 -2.63
C ARG A 40 19.59 0.46 -1.68
N ASP A 41 18.49 0.97 -2.23
CA ASP A 41 17.34 1.48 -1.49
C ASP A 41 16.12 0.58 -1.76
N PRO A 42 15.70 -0.29 -0.81
CA PRO A 42 14.58 -1.20 -1.01
C PRO A 42 13.27 -0.42 -1.18
N LEU A 43 12.60 -0.60 -2.31
CA LEU A 43 11.36 0.09 -2.63
C LEU A 43 10.12 -0.79 -2.40
N TRP A 44 9.18 -0.30 -1.58
CA TRP A 44 7.81 -0.83 -1.51
C TRP A 44 6.83 0.24 -2.01
N LEU A 45 6.32 0.06 -3.23
CA LEU A 45 5.31 0.94 -3.82
C LEU A 45 3.93 0.29 -3.79
N ALA A 46 2.99 0.90 -3.08
CA ALA A 46 1.59 0.50 -3.09
C ALA A 46 0.82 1.27 -4.18
N VAL A 47 0.13 0.55 -5.06
CA VAL A 47 -0.71 1.12 -6.13
C VAL A 47 -2.12 0.58 -5.98
N PHE A 48 -3.12 1.47 -6.11
CA PHE A 48 -4.55 1.13 -6.08
C PHE A 48 -5.19 1.46 -7.44
N PRO A 49 -5.13 0.55 -8.43
CA PRO A 49 -5.61 0.81 -9.79
C PRO A 49 -7.10 1.17 -9.88
N GLU A 50 -7.93 0.77 -8.92
CA GLU A 50 -9.34 1.13 -8.83
C GLU A 50 -9.53 2.66 -8.79
N GLY A 51 -8.56 3.36 -8.17
CA GLY A 51 -8.53 4.81 -8.06
C GLY A 51 -9.59 5.41 -7.11
N THR A 52 -10.38 4.57 -6.43
CA THR A 52 -11.36 4.99 -5.43
C THR A 52 -11.86 3.79 -4.61
N ASP A 53 -12.39 4.07 -3.42
CA ASP A 53 -13.04 3.06 -2.60
C ASP A 53 -14.25 2.43 -3.30
N TYR A 54 -14.38 1.12 -3.13
CA TYR A 54 -15.51 0.35 -3.62
C TYR A 54 -16.82 0.79 -2.95
N THR A 55 -17.84 1.01 -3.77
CA THR A 55 -19.23 1.07 -3.34
C THR A 55 -20.10 0.41 -4.40
N GLU A 56 -21.24 -0.15 -4.01
CA GLU A 56 -22.16 -0.82 -4.95
C GLU A 56 -22.58 0.12 -6.10
N LYS A 57 -22.86 1.39 -5.79
CA LYS A 57 -23.16 2.42 -6.80
C LYS A 57 -22.03 2.63 -7.81
N LYS A 58 -20.77 2.62 -7.36
CA LYS A 58 -19.61 2.74 -8.25
C LYS A 58 -19.37 1.46 -9.04
N CYS A 59 -19.68 0.30 -8.46
CA CYS A 59 -19.61 -1.00 -9.14
C CYS A 59 -20.59 -1.03 -10.32
N ILE A 60 -21.86 -0.65 -10.10
CA ILE A 60 -22.87 -0.57 -11.17
C ILE A 60 -22.38 0.35 -12.31
N ARG A 61 -21.90 1.55 -11.98
CA ARG A 61 -21.33 2.46 -12.99
C ARG A 61 -20.11 1.87 -13.72
N SER A 62 -19.26 1.13 -13.01
CA SER A 62 -18.13 0.43 -13.61
C SER A 62 -18.59 -0.67 -14.57
N GLN A 63 -19.71 -1.34 -14.28
CA GLN A 63 -20.30 -2.37 -15.15
C GLN A 63 -20.94 -1.76 -16.40
N GLU A 64 -21.65 -0.64 -16.27
CA GLU A 64 -22.19 0.12 -17.40
C GLU A 64 -21.07 0.51 -18.37
N TYR A 65 -19.99 1.10 -17.84
CA TYR A 65 -18.80 1.42 -18.62
C TYR A 65 -18.18 0.19 -19.29
N ALA A 66 -18.15 -0.94 -18.58
CA ALA A 66 -17.61 -2.19 -19.11
C ALA A 66 -18.39 -2.67 -20.34
N VAL A 67 -19.73 -2.64 -20.27
CA VAL A 67 -20.62 -3.04 -21.37
C VAL A 67 -20.41 -2.15 -22.59
N GLU A 68 -20.33 -0.83 -22.40
CA GLU A 68 -20.14 0.13 -23.50
C GLU A 68 -18.80 -0.07 -24.25
N HIS A 69 -17.76 -0.54 -23.56
CA HIS A 69 -16.40 -0.66 -24.09
C HIS A 69 -15.99 -2.11 -24.37
N GLY A 70 -16.89 -3.08 -24.21
CA GLY A 70 -16.59 -4.50 -24.43
C GLY A 70 -15.59 -5.09 -23.43
N LEU A 71 -15.53 -4.55 -22.21
CA LEU A 71 -14.67 -5.00 -21.12
C LEU A 71 -15.39 -6.03 -20.23
N PRO A 72 -14.66 -6.84 -19.43
CA PRO A 72 -15.29 -7.79 -18.53
C PRO A 72 -16.15 -7.09 -17.46
N ILE A 73 -17.34 -7.64 -17.22
CA ILE A 73 -18.27 -7.16 -16.20
C ILE A 73 -17.87 -7.79 -14.86
N LEU A 74 -17.31 -6.97 -13.96
CA LEU A 74 -16.85 -7.38 -12.62
C LEU A 74 -17.93 -7.07 -11.58
N LYS A 75 -18.08 -7.93 -10.56
CA LYS A 75 -19.18 -7.84 -9.57
C LYS A 75 -18.74 -7.41 -8.18
N ASN A 76 -17.50 -7.74 -7.81
CA ASN A 76 -16.94 -7.59 -6.47
C ASN A 76 -15.80 -6.55 -6.43
N VAL A 77 -15.27 -6.17 -7.60
CA VAL A 77 -14.20 -5.17 -7.76
C VAL A 77 -14.56 -4.17 -8.85
N LEU A 78 -13.90 -3.01 -8.84
CA LEU A 78 -14.02 -2.01 -9.91
C LEU A 78 -13.06 -2.34 -11.05
N LEU A 79 -13.37 -1.89 -12.26
CA LEU A 79 -12.41 -1.97 -13.37
C LEU A 79 -11.16 -1.14 -13.05
N PRO A 80 -9.95 -1.69 -13.27
CA PRO A 80 -8.71 -0.99 -12.97
C PRO A 80 -8.43 0.12 -13.98
N LYS A 81 -7.88 1.23 -13.49
CA LYS A 81 -7.26 2.27 -14.32
C LYS A 81 -5.82 1.87 -14.63
N THR A 82 -5.51 1.70 -15.90
CA THR A 82 -4.25 1.10 -16.36
C THR A 82 -3.08 2.08 -16.42
N LYS A 83 -3.33 3.35 -16.77
CA LYS A 83 -2.28 4.37 -17.01
C LYS A 83 -1.27 4.52 -15.86
N GLY A 84 -1.78 4.65 -14.63
CA GLY A 84 -0.93 4.83 -13.45
C GLY A 84 -0.04 3.62 -13.19
N PHE A 85 -0.61 2.41 -13.25
CA PHE A 85 0.13 1.17 -13.09
C PHE A 85 1.18 1.00 -14.19
N ASN A 86 0.82 1.25 -15.45
CA ASN A 86 1.75 1.17 -16.57
C ASN A 86 2.93 2.14 -16.42
N CYS A 87 2.67 3.40 -16.05
CA CYS A 87 3.71 4.37 -15.76
C CYS A 87 4.65 3.93 -14.64
N CYS A 88 4.11 3.38 -13.55
CA CYS A 88 4.92 2.82 -12.48
C CYS A 88 5.82 1.69 -12.98
N LEU A 89 5.26 0.75 -13.75
CA LEU A 89 6.00 -0.38 -14.28
C LEU A 89 7.08 0.07 -15.27
N GLN A 90 6.78 1.00 -16.17
CA GLN A 90 7.74 1.55 -17.13
C GLN A 90 8.94 2.21 -16.42
N GLU A 91 8.69 3.00 -15.39
CA GLU A 91 9.76 3.67 -14.67
C GLU A 91 10.59 2.71 -13.82
N LEU A 92 9.94 1.79 -13.10
CA LEU A 92 10.59 0.98 -12.07
C LEU A 92 11.00 -0.42 -12.53
N ARG A 93 10.70 -0.84 -13.76
CA ARG A 93 10.90 -2.23 -14.21
C ARG A 93 12.28 -2.82 -13.91
N SER A 94 13.33 -2.00 -14.01
CA SER A 94 14.72 -2.41 -13.77
C SER A 94 15.14 -2.34 -12.30
N SER A 95 14.26 -1.84 -11.42
CA SER A 95 14.52 -1.54 -10.01
C SER A 95 13.63 -2.35 -9.06
N ILE A 96 12.63 -3.09 -9.57
CA ILE A 96 11.75 -3.95 -8.78
C ILE A 96 11.84 -5.40 -9.26
N ASP A 97 11.74 -6.35 -8.32
CA ASP A 97 11.83 -7.78 -8.61
C ASP A 97 10.45 -8.40 -8.90
N ALA A 98 9.44 -7.99 -8.15
CA ALA A 98 8.11 -8.59 -8.19
C ALA A 98 6.99 -7.57 -7.96
N VAL A 99 5.81 -7.90 -8.48
CA VAL A 99 4.53 -7.25 -8.17
C VAL A 99 3.73 -8.19 -7.27
N TYR A 100 3.35 -7.70 -6.09
CA TYR A 100 2.48 -8.42 -5.17
C TYR A 100 1.03 -8.06 -5.44
N ASP A 101 0.29 -9.04 -5.96
CA ASP A 101 -1.13 -8.95 -6.21
C ASP A 101 -1.91 -9.40 -4.95
N ILE A 102 -2.43 -8.42 -4.20
CA ILE A 102 -3.06 -8.64 -2.89
C ILE A 102 -4.58 -8.47 -3.01
N THR A 103 -5.33 -9.46 -2.53
CA THR A 103 -6.79 -9.43 -2.43
C THR A 103 -7.20 -9.69 -0.99
N ILE A 104 -8.02 -8.80 -0.43
CA ILE A 104 -8.47 -8.88 0.96
C ILE A 104 -9.98 -9.13 0.95
N ALA A 105 -10.41 -10.12 1.73
CA ALA A 105 -11.81 -10.41 1.96
C ALA A 105 -12.13 -10.41 3.45
N TYR A 106 -13.36 -10.01 3.76
CA TYR A 106 -13.88 -9.94 5.12
C TYR A 106 -15.05 -10.90 5.23
N LYS A 107 -15.01 -11.81 6.19
CA LYS A 107 -15.98 -12.91 6.28
C LYS A 107 -17.40 -12.44 6.57
N HIS A 108 -17.55 -11.39 7.36
CA HIS A 108 -18.87 -10.91 7.80
C HIS A 108 -19.36 -9.73 6.96
N ARG A 109 -18.63 -8.61 7.00
CA ARG A 109 -18.92 -7.40 6.21
C ARG A 109 -17.65 -6.58 6.04
N LEU A 110 -17.67 -5.67 5.05
CA LEU A 110 -16.64 -4.65 4.92
C LEU A 110 -16.65 -3.74 6.17
N PRO A 111 -15.51 -3.56 6.85
CA PRO A 111 -15.45 -2.70 8.02
C PRO A 111 -15.60 -1.24 7.60
N THR A 112 -16.39 -0.49 8.36
CA THR A 112 -16.42 0.97 8.25
C THR A 112 -15.23 1.59 8.98
N PHE A 113 -14.97 2.88 8.74
CA PHE A 113 -13.96 3.60 9.49
C PHE A 113 -14.19 3.52 11.02
N LEU A 114 -15.44 3.65 11.46
CA LEU A 114 -15.78 3.58 12.88
C LEU A 114 -15.60 2.18 13.46
N ASP A 115 -15.82 1.13 12.66
CA ASP A 115 -15.58 -0.23 13.12
C ASP A 115 -14.12 -0.43 13.51
N ASN A 116 -13.19 0.12 12.71
CA ASN A 116 -11.76 0.11 13.03
C ASN A 116 -11.42 0.95 14.27
N VAL A 117 -12.07 2.11 14.46
CA VAL A 117 -11.84 2.98 15.63
C VAL A 117 -12.29 2.32 16.92
N TYR A 118 -13.43 1.64 16.90
CA TYR A 118 -14.00 0.98 18.09
C TYR A 118 -13.57 -0.48 18.26
N GLY A 119 -12.89 -1.06 17.27
CA GLY A 119 -12.46 -2.46 17.29
C GLY A 119 -13.63 -3.45 17.25
N THR A 120 -14.73 -3.11 16.58
CA THR A 120 -15.94 -3.94 16.53
C THR A 120 -15.94 -4.93 15.36
N ASP A 121 -15.42 -4.51 14.21
CA ASP A 121 -15.26 -5.30 13.00
C ASP A 121 -13.96 -4.85 12.31
N PRO A 122 -13.28 -5.72 11.54
CA PRO A 122 -13.66 -7.10 11.21
C PRO A 122 -13.20 -8.13 12.25
N SER A 123 -14.00 -9.17 12.47
CA SER A 123 -13.64 -10.31 13.33
C SER A 123 -12.69 -11.32 12.66
N GLU A 124 -12.75 -11.44 11.34
CA GLU A 124 -11.93 -12.35 10.55
C GLU A 124 -11.62 -11.74 9.18
N VAL A 125 -10.33 -11.64 8.86
CA VAL A 125 -9.82 -11.06 7.61
C VAL A 125 -9.01 -12.13 6.89
N HIS A 126 -9.33 -12.35 5.62
CA HIS A 126 -8.59 -13.25 4.75
C HIS A 126 -7.80 -12.41 3.76
N ILE A 127 -6.51 -12.73 3.61
CA ILE A 127 -5.62 -12.04 2.68
C ILE A 127 -5.02 -13.07 1.74
N HIS A 128 -5.31 -12.95 0.46
CA HIS A 128 -4.68 -13.73 -0.59
C HIS A 128 -3.58 -12.90 -1.25
N ILE A 129 -2.36 -13.42 -1.25
CA ILE A 129 -1.19 -12.75 -1.83
C ILE A 129 -0.66 -13.62 -2.96
N ASN A 130 -0.53 -13.05 -4.15
CA ASN A 130 0.14 -13.68 -5.27
C ASN A 130 1.37 -12.87 -5.67
N SER A 131 2.55 -13.47 -5.59
CA SER A 131 3.81 -12.84 -6.03
C SER A 131 4.03 -13.12 -7.51
N ILE A 132 4.17 -12.07 -8.31
CA ILE A 132 4.36 -12.16 -9.76
C ILE A 132 5.71 -11.55 -10.09
N HIS A 133 6.61 -12.32 -10.68
CA HIS A 133 7.92 -11.81 -11.05
C HIS A 133 7.78 -10.80 -12.20
N VAL A 134 8.56 -9.73 -12.19
CA VAL A 134 8.45 -8.65 -13.19
C VAL A 134 8.75 -9.13 -14.61
N SER A 135 9.53 -10.20 -14.76
CA SER A 135 9.77 -10.87 -16.06
C SER A 135 8.51 -11.43 -16.69
N ASP A 136 7.51 -11.79 -15.90
CA ASP A 136 6.30 -12.48 -16.36
C ASP A 136 5.19 -11.49 -16.74
N ILE A 137 5.42 -10.21 -16.49
CA ILE A 137 4.51 -9.13 -16.87
C ILE A 137 4.85 -8.68 -18.29
N PRO A 138 3.89 -8.45 -19.19
CA PRO A 138 4.17 -7.93 -20.53
C PRO A 138 4.90 -6.57 -20.52
N THR A 139 5.42 -6.17 -21.68
CA THR A 139 6.21 -4.91 -21.81
C THR A 139 5.46 -3.82 -22.59
N SER A 140 4.62 -4.20 -23.56
CA SER A 140 3.80 -3.24 -24.30
C SER A 140 2.69 -2.67 -23.41
N GLU A 141 2.41 -1.38 -23.53
CA GLU A 141 1.36 -0.71 -22.74
C GLU A 141 -0.01 -1.38 -22.89
N ASP A 142 -0.40 -1.74 -24.11
CA ASP A 142 -1.69 -2.38 -24.38
C ASP A 142 -1.75 -3.79 -23.75
N GLU A 143 -0.64 -4.53 -23.79
CA GLU A 143 -0.56 -5.86 -23.20
C GLU A 143 -0.56 -5.79 -21.66
N VAL A 144 0.10 -4.79 -21.08
CA VAL A 144 0.08 -4.54 -19.62
C VAL A 144 -1.32 -4.14 -19.18
N ALA A 145 -2.03 -3.33 -19.95
CA ALA A 145 -3.41 -2.95 -19.69
C ALA A 145 -4.34 -4.18 -19.70
N ALA A 146 -4.23 -5.03 -20.73
CA ALA A 146 -4.99 -6.28 -20.82
C ALA A 146 -4.65 -7.24 -19.69
N TRP A 147 -3.36 -7.38 -19.36
CA TRP A 147 -2.89 -8.18 -18.24
C TRP A 147 -3.48 -7.72 -16.91
N LEU A 148 -3.48 -6.40 -16.64
CA LEU A 148 -4.03 -5.85 -15.40
C LEU A 148 -5.55 -6.08 -15.30
N ILE A 149 -6.27 -5.91 -16.40
CA ILE A 149 -7.71 -6.22 -16.47
C ILE A 149 -7.96 -7.70 -16.16
N GLU A 150 -7.15 -8.61 -16.71
CA GLU A 150 -7.27 -10.04 -16.43
C GLU A 150 -6.95 -10.36 -14.95
N ARG A 151 -5.95 -9.70 -14.34
CA ARG A 151 -5.70 -9.81 -12.89
C ARG A 151 -6.95 -9.44 -12.08
N PHE A 152 -7.61 -8.35 -12.45
CA PHE A 152 -8.85 -7.92 -11.78
C PHE A 152 -10.03 -8.87 -12.02
N ARG A 153 -10.13 -9.49 -13.20
CA ARG A 153 -11.10 -10.55 -13.45
C ARG A 153 -10.86 -11.76 -12.54
N LEU A 154 -9.61 -12.18 -12.35
CA LEU A 154 -9.25 -13.26 -11.42
C LEU A 154 -9.58 -12.90 -9.96
N LYS A 155 -9.35 -11.64 -9.54
CA LYS A 155 -9.76 -11.15 -8.22
C LYS A 155 -11.28 -11.24 -8.03
N ASP A 156 -12.04 -10.87 -9.05
CA ASP A 156 -13.51 -10.92 -9.01
C ASP A 156 -14.03 -12.35 -8.82
N GLU A 157 -13.42 -13.30 -9.53
CA GLU A 157 -13.71 -14.72 -9.40
C GLU A 157 -13.32 -15.26 -8.01
N LEU A 158 -12.13 -14.86 -7.52
CA LEU A 158 -11.64 -15.23 -6.20
C LEU A 158 -12.59 -14.76 -5.09
N LEU A 159 -13.06 -13.52 -5.16
CA LEU A 159 -14.02 -12.96 -4.20
C LEU A 159 -15.42 -13.59 -4.34
N SER A 160 -15.84 -13.94 -5.55
CA SER A 160 -17.08 -14.68 -5.78
C SER A 160 -17.04 -16.07 -5.16
N ASN A 161 -15.90 -16.75 -5.22
CA ASN A 161 -15.69 -18.05 -4.58
C ASN A 161 -15.60 -17.91 -3.07
N PHE A 162 -14.90 -16.88 -2.58
CA PHE A 162 -14.84 -16.57 -1.15
C PHE A 162 -16.23 -16.34 -0.55
N SER A 163 -17.10 -15.60 -1.23
CA SER A 163 -18.48 -15.36 -0.78
C SER A 163 -19.30 -16.66 -0.61
N LYS A 164 -18.98 -17.71 -1.38
CA LYS A 164 -19.65 -19.01 -1.32
C LYS A 164 -19.01 -19.98 -0.31
N LEU A 165 -17.68 -20.00 -0.23
CA LEU A 165 -16.90 -20.96 0.54
C LEU A 165 -16.51 -20.46 1.93
N GLY A 166 -16.40 -19.14 2.11
CA GLY A 166 -15.98 -18.49 3.35
C GLY A 166 -14.47 -18.47 3.59
N HIS A 167 -13.66 -18.94 2.64
CA HIS A 167 -12.19 -18.94 2.72
C HIS A 167 -11.56 -18.82 1.33
N PHE A 168 -10.28 -18.41 1.28
CA PHE A 168 -9.48 -18.42 0.05
C PHE A 168 -8.87 -19.81 -0.20
N PRO A 169 -8.48 -20.15 -1.45
CA PRO A 169 -7.77 -21.38 -1.74
C PRO A 169 -6.38 -21.40 -1.09
N ASN A 170 -5.84 -22.60 -0.84
CA ASN A 170 -4.50 -22.82 -0.27
C ASN A 170 -4.27 -22.04 1.03
N GLU A 171 -5.13 -22.27 2.03
CA GLU A 171 -4.98 -21.64 3.35
C GLU A 171 -3.57 -21.86 3.91
N GLY A 172 -3.00 -20.79 4.46
CA GLY A 172 -1.67 -20.84 5.06
C GLY A 172 -1.64 -21.85 6.22
N THR A 173 -0.55 -22.59 6.32
CA THR A 173 -0.30 -23.50 7.46
C THR A 173 0.30 -22.77 8.66
N GLU A 174 0.32 -21.43 8.63
CA GLU A 174 0.83 -20.62 9.72
C GLU A 174 -0.10 -20.76 10.92
N GLY A 175 0.46 -21.14 12.07
CA GLY A 175 -0.32 -21.24 13.30
C GLY A 175 -0.69 -19.86 13.85
N ASP A 176 -1.58 -19.85 14.84
CA ASP A 176 -2.00 -18.63 15.50
C ASP A 176 -0.81 -17.82 16.03
N LEU A 177 -0.92 -16.50 15.92
CA LEU A 177 0.02 -15.58 16.56
C LEU A 177 0.04 -15.86 18.06
N SER A 178 1.23 -16.10 18.61
CA SER A 178 1.39 -16.34 20.04
C SER A 178 0.88 -15.14 20.85
N THR A 179 -0.19 -15.35 21.64
CA THR A 179 -0.79 -14.32 22.50
C THR A 179 0.24 -13.69 23.42
N LEU A 180 1.19 -14.47 23.94
CA LEU A 180 2.26 -13.97 24.79
C LEU A 180 3.18 -13.00 24.03
N LYS A 181 3.59 -13.33 22.80
CA LYS A 181 4.40 -12.43 21.97
C LYS A 181 3.65 -11.14 21.65
N CYS A 182 2.36 -11.27 21.31
CA CYS A 182 1.50 -10.12 21.06
C CYS A 182 1.38 -9.22 22.31
N LEU A 183 1.15 -9.81 23.49
CA LEU A 183 1.06 -9.07 24.75
C LEU A 183 2.38 -8.39 25.12
N VAL A 184 3.51 -9.09 24.98
CA VAL A 184 4.84 -8.51 25.23
C VAL A 184 5.11 -7.33 24.31
N ASN A 185 4.83 -7.47 23.02
CA ASN A 185 4.97 -6.38 22.04
C ASN A 185 4.06 -5.21 22.38
N PHE A 186 2.78 -5.49 22.70
CA PHE A 186 1.81 -4.46 23.08
C PHE A 186 2.25 -3.70 24.33
N THR A 187 2.65 -4.42 25.40
CA THR A 187 3.16 -3.80 26.62
C THR A 187 4.40 -2.97 26.34
N ALA A 188 5.35 -3.48 25.55
CA ALA A 188 6.57 -2.74 25.19
C ALA A 188 6.23 -1.43 24.45
N VAL A 189 5.30 -1.47 23.49
CA VAL A 189 4.86 -0.28 22.74
C VAL A 189 4.15 0.72 23.65
N VAL A 190 3.22 0.28 24.49
CA VAL A 190 2.46 1.15 25.41
C VAL A 190 3.40 1.79 26.43
N THR A 191 4.28 1.00 27.06
CA THR A 191 5.25 1.52 28.03
C THR A 191 6.24 2.47 27.38
N GLY A 192 6.80 2.12 26.21
CA GLY A 192 7.72 2.98 25.46
C GLY A 192 7.07 4.32 25.08
N THR A 193 5.84 4.27 24.57
CA THR A 193 5.07 5.48 24.22
C THR A 193 4.78 6.33 25.46
N GLY A 194 4.35 5.71 26.57
CA GLY A 194 4.09 6.40 27.82
C GLY A 194 5.33 7.09 28.40
N ILE A 195 6.50 6.44 28.35
CA ILE A 195 7.77 7.03 28.77
C ILE A 195 8.11 8.24 27.89
N LEU A 196 8.00 8.12 26.56
CA LEU A 196 8.25 9.23 25.64
C LEU A 196 7.31 10.42 25.86
N THR A 197 6.02 10.16 26.12
CA THR A 197 5.04 11.20 26.44
C THR A 197 5.37 11.87 27.78
N TYR A 198 5.70 11.10 28.81
CA TYR A 198 6.12 11.63 30.10
C TYR A 198 7.37 12.50 29.96
N LEU A 199 8.37 12.04 29.22
CA LEU A 199 9.58 12.82 28.95
C LEU A 199 9.25 14.11 28.20
N THR A 200 8.36 14.07 27.21
CA THR A 200 7.92 15.27 26.49
C THR A 200 7.31 16.32 27.41
N LEU A 201 6.42 15.90 28.31
CA LEU A 201 5.62 16.82 29.12
C LEU A 201 6.33 17.28 30.40
N PHE A 202 6.97 16.34 31.10
CA PHE A 202 7.45 16.52 32.48
C PHE A 202 8.98 16.50 32.64
N SER A 203 9.74 16.19 31.58
CA SER A 203 11.21 16.23 31.68
C SER A 203 11.80 17.64 31.46
N SER A 204 13.13 17.68 31.43
CA SER A 204 13.98 18.86 31.27
C SER A 204 13.58 19.73 30.08
N VAL A 205 13.76 21.04 30.22
CA VAL A 205 13.57 22.04 29.15
C VAL A 205 14.29 21.63 27.86
N TRP A 206 15.45 20.99 27.96
CA TRP A 206 16.21 20.50 26.81
C TRP A 206 15.48 19.46 25.96
N PHE A 207 14.68 18.59 26.57
CA PHE A 207 13.88 17.62 25.82
C PHE A 207 12.74 18.32 25.07
N LYS A 208 12.13 19.34 25.68
CA LYS A 208 11.13 20.19 25.00
C LYS A 208 11.75 20.94 23.83
N VAL A 209 12.95 21.49 24.00
CA VAL A 209 13.72 22.13 22.92
C VAL A 209 14.02 21.15 21.79
N PHE A 210 14.44 19.92 22.11
CA PHE A 210 14.66 18.86 21.11
C PHE A 210 13.39 18.56 20.32
N VAL A 211 12.25 18.31 20.99
CA VAL A 211 10.96 18.03 20.32
C VAL A 211 10.54 19.18 19.41
N VAL A 212 10.62 20.43 19.89
CA VAL A 212 10.29 21.61 19.08
C VAL A 212 11.25 21.73 17.88
N SER A 213 12.54 21.50 18.08
CA SER A 213 13.54 21.52 16.99
C SER A 213 13.24 20.43 15.94
N SER A 214 12.89 19.22 16.36
CA SER A 214 12.49 18.13 15.45
C SER A 214 11.23 18.48 14.66
N CYS A 215 10.21 19.06 15.31
CA CYS A 215 8.99 19.50 14.62
C CYS A 215 9.27 20.63 13.61
N VAL A 216 10.12 21.60 13.97
CA VAL A 216 10.54 22.68 13.06
C VAL A 216 11.31 22.08 11.88
N PHE A 217 12.26 21.17 12.13
CA PHE A 217 13.00 20.47 11.09
C PHE A 217 12.08 19.69 10.14
N LEU A 218 11.11 18.94 10.68
CA LEU A 218 10.15 18.18 9.89
C LEU A 218 9.25 19.10 9.06
N THR A 219 8.85 20.25 9.62
CA THR A 219 8.09 21.28 8.90
C THR A 219 8.90 21.85 7.75
N VAL A 220 10.15 22.24 8.00
CA VAL A 220 11.05 22.80 6.98
C VAL A 220 11.30 21.78 5.87
N THR A 221 11.69 20.55 6.21
CA THR A 221 11.93 19.49 5.21
C THR A 221 10.68 19.20 4.38
N THR A 222 9.50 19.12 5.00
CA THR A 222 8.23 18.94 4.28
C THR A 222 7.91 20.14 3.38
N CYS A 223 8.06 21.37 3.86
CA CYS A 223 7.78 22.60 3.10
C CYS A 223 8.69 22.75 1.87
N TYR A 224 9.96 22.37 2.00
CA TYR A 224 10.94 22.44 0.93
C TYR A 224 11.07 21.13 0.13
N SER A 225 10.24 20.12 0.44
CA SER A 225 10.31 18.79 -0.18
C SER A 225 11.73 18.18 -0.14
N ILE A 226 12.47 18.41 0.95
CA ILE A 226 13.81 17.84 1.16
C ILE A 226 13.63 16.38 1.59
N HIS A 227 14.18 15.46 0.81
CA HIS A 227 14.14 14.03 1.11
C HIS A 227 15.37 13.69 1.94
N LEU A 228 15.16 13.02 3.06
CA LEU A 228 16.26 12.71 3.97
C LEU A 228 17.09 11.57 3.36
N PRO A 229 18.42 11.67 3.29
CA PRO A 229 19.24 10.54 2.86
C PRO A 229 18.99 9.37 3.81
N GLN A 230 18.77 8.16 3.26
CA GLN A 230 18.62 6.98 4.09
C GLN A 230 19.91 6.71 4.89
N LEU A 231 19.79 6.73 6.22
CA LEU A 231 20.91 6.58 7.16
C LEU A 231 21.27 5.12 7.47
N ILE A 232 20.45 4.15 7.04
CA ILE A 232 20.59 2.74 7.40
C ILE A 232 20.58 1.90 6.12
N GLY A 233 21.75 1.63 5.57
CA GLY A 233 21.91 0.58 4.57
C GLY A 233 21.66 -0.77 5.22
N SER A 234 20.73 -1.56 4.66
CA SER A 234 20.58 -2.97 5.04
C SER A 234 21.91 -3.71 4.77
N PRO A 235 22.38 -4.59 5.67
CA PRO A 235 23.53 -5.43 5.38
C PRO A 235 23.22 -6.34 4.18
N GLU A 236 24.21 -6.51 3.30
CA GLU A 236 24.13 -7.31 2.09
C GLU A 236 23.38 -8.64 2.31
N VAL A 237 22.31 -8.85 1.53
CA VAL A 237 21.63 -10.15 1.47
C VAL A 237 22.61 -11.14 0.84
N SER A 238 23.31 -11.88 1.71
CA SER A 238 24.13 -13.04 1.36
C SER A 238 23.28 -13.99 0.50
N THR A 239 23.65 -14.09 -0.77
CA THR A 239 23.14 -15.05 -1.74
C THR A 239 23.45 -16.47 -1.25
N ARG A 240 22.57 -17.06 -0.45
CA ARG A 240 22.58 -18.50 -0.19
C ARG A 240 21.58 -19.15 -1.13
N ALA A 241 22.07 -19.48 -2.32
CA ALA A 241 21.44 -20.47 -3.17
C ALA A 241 21.24 -21.76 -2.35
N LYS A 242 19.99 -22.13 -2.10
CA LYS A 242 19.65 -23.51 -1.80
C LYS A 242 19.25 -24.16 -3.11
N VAL A 243 20.23 -24.85 -3.68
CA VAL A 243 20.01 -25.97 -4.59
C VAL A 243 19.49 -27.14 -3.75
N ALA A 244 18.30 -27.62 -4.08
CA ALA A 244 17.74 -28.97 -3.94
C ALA A 244 16.22 -28.90 -3.74
#